data_AF-A0A433PNX1-F1
#
_entry.id   AF-A0A433PNX1-F1
#
_cell.length_a   1.000
_cell.length_b   1.000
_cell.length_c   1.000
_cell.angle_alpha   90.00
_cell.angle_beta   90.00
_cell.angle_gamma   90.00
#
_symmetry.space_group_name_H-M   'P 1'
#
loop_
_entity.id
_entity.type
_entity.pdbx_description
1 polymer ?
#
loop_
_entity_poly.entity_id
_entity_poly.type
_entity_poly.pdbx_seq_one_letter_code
_entity_poly.pdbx_strand_id
1 'polypeptide(L)'
;MATTTTIGIIGTAGRGADGAKMTKRIFDSMVAKAKDIIETQLKLSWDEVVLVSGGAAWSDHVAVQLFLLHDCRLNPKFFDTGASDWRNNPGQSANRYHAKFQSITGYKSLNDIQAAVYLGATIDSSHRGFHGRNTAIAQNSDILIAFSWNVGNVPADGGTLDTWEKVSIFAQNTCVM
;
A
#
# COMPACT_ATOMS: atom_id res chain seq x y z
N MET A 1 -25.81 -6.06 -8.39
CA MET A 1 -24.78 -5.15 -7.88
C MET A 1 -23.56 -5.33 -8.75
N ALA A 2 -22.93 -4.26 -9.24
CA ALA A 2 -21.66 -4.40 -9.96
C ALA A 2 -20.66 -5.10 -9.02
N THR A 3 -19.97 -6.13 -9.52
CA THR A 3 -18.94 -6.84 -8.78
C THR A 3 -17.72 -5.94 -8.69
N THR A 4 -17.42 -5.46 -7.49
CA THR A 4 -16.19 -4.71 -7.22
C THR A 4 -15.01 -5.65 -7.10
N THR A 5 -13.88 -5.31 -7.72
CA THR A 5 -12.59 -5.99 -7.58
C THR A 5 -11.76 -5.30 -6.51
N THR A 6 -11.25 -6.08 -5.56
CA THR A 6 -10.42 -5.58 -4.48
C THR A 6 -8.94 -5.72 -4.83
N ILE A 7 -8.23 -4.59 -4.87
CA ILE A 7 -6.83 -4.52 -5.27
C ILE A 7 -5.99 -4.10 -4.07
N GLY A 8 -5.17 -5.03 -3.58
CA GLY A 8 -4.19 -4.80 -2.54
C GLY A 8 -2.92 -4.18 -3.10
N ILE A 9 -2.50 -3.02 -2.60
CA ILE A 9 -1.22 -2.40 -2.96
C ILE A 9 -0.28 -2.47 -1.76
N ILE A 10 0.85 -3.13 -1.95
CA ILE A 10 1.87 -3.37 -0.92
C ILE A 10 3.27 -3.11 -1.47
N GLY A 11 4.28 -3.07 -0.60
CA GLY A 11 5.67 -3.02 -1.04
C GLY A 11 6.61 -2.34 -0.06
N THR A 12 7.71 -1.82 -0.59
CA THR A 12 8.74 -1.14 0.20
C THR A 12 8.18 0.03 1.01
N ALA A 13 8.65 0.14 2.26
CA ALA A 13 8.48 1.34 3.09
C ALA A 13 9.71 2.27 3.01
N GLY A 14 10.58 2.10 2.00
CA GLY A 14 11.79 2.91 1.81
C GLY A 14 12.85 2.70 2.91
N ARG A 15 13.00 1.44 3.35
CA ARG A 15 13.94 1.03 4.40
C ARG A 15 15.28 0.59 3.81
N GLY A 16 16.35 0.66 4.60
CA GLY A 16 17.66 0.11 4.22
C GLY A 16 18.13 0.57 2.83
N ALA A 17 18.58 -0.38 2.02
CA ALA A 17 19.07 -0.14 0.66
C ALA A 17 18.00 0.43 -0.29
N ASP A 18 16.73 0.05 -0.14
CA ASP A 18 15.63 0.61 -0.94
C ASP A 18 15.49 2.10 -0.69
N GLY A 19 15.61 2.50 0.59
CA GLY A 19 15.47 3.89 1.02
C GLY A 19 16.46 4.86 0.37
N ALA A 20 17.59 4.37 -0.14
CA ALA A 20 18.56 5.18 -0.89
C ALA A 20 18.15 5.37 -2.36
N LYS A 21 17.32 4.48 -2.90
CA LYS A 21 16.78 4.53 -4.27
C LYS A 21 15.49 5.35 -4.35
N MET A 22 14.76 5.46 -3.22
CA MET A 22 13.47 6.12 -3.18
C MET A 22 13.60 7.64 -3.36
N THR A 23 12.92 8.17 -4.39
CA THR A 23 12.82 9.60 -4.71
C THR A 23 11.37 9.97 -5.02
N LYS A 24 11.05 11.26 -5.07
CA LYS A 24 9.73 11.71 -5.54
C LYS A 24 9.38 11.12 -6.90
N ARG A 25 10.32 11.16 -7.86
CA ARG A 25 10.11 10.62 -9.21
C ARG A 25 9.78 9.12 -9.19
N ILE A 26 10.46 8.34 -8.35
CA ILE A 26 10.15 6.91 -8.21
C ILE A 26 8.74 6.73 -7.65
N PHE A 27 8.35 7.48 -6.61
CA PHE A 27 6.99 7.40 -6.07
C PHE A 27 5.93 7.80 -7.11
N ASP A 28 6.12 8.89 -7.83
CA ASP A 28 5.20 9.33 -8.88
C ASP A 28 5.07 8.24 -9.97
N SER A 29 6.19 7.60 -10.35
CA SER A 29 6.20 6.45 -11.28
C SER A 29 5.46 5.24 -10.72
N MET A 30 5.53 4.96 -9.41
CA MET A 30 4.78 3.88 -8.78
C MET A 30 3.27 4.14 -8.88
N VAL A 31 2.83 5.37 -8.61
CA VAL A 31 1.41 5.77 -8.77
C VAL A 31 0.96 5.61 -10.21
N ALA A 32 1.72 6.14 -11.17
CA ALA A 32 1.42 6.03 -12.59
C ALA A 32 1.37 4.56 -13.05
N LYS A 33 2.27 3.71 -12.53
CA LYS A 33 2.32 2.30 -12.92
C LYS A 33 1.16 1.50 -12.34
N ALA A 34 0.78 1.73 -11.09
CA ALA A 34 -0.39 1.08 -10.50
C ALA A 34 -1.67 1.48 -11.26
N LYS A 35 -1.81 2.76 -11.60
CA LYS A 35 -2.90 3.25 -12.46
C LYS A 35 -2.92 2.53 -13.81
N ASP A 36 -1.78 2.47 -14.51
CA ASP A 36 -1.65 1.76 -15.79
C ASP A 36 -2.06 0.29 -15.66
N ILE A 37 -1.60 -0.43 -14.64
CA ILE A 37 -1.99 -1.83 -14.41
C ILE A 37 -3.52 -1.95 -14.29
N ILE A 38 -4.15 -1.11 -13.48
CA ILE A 38 -5.60 -1.14 -13.24
C ILE A 38 -6.39 -0.86 -14.53
N GLU A 39 -6.03 0.21 -15.25
CA GLU A 39 -6.79 0.66 -16.42
C GLU A 39 -6.50 -0.15 -17.68
N THR A 40 -5.24 -0.53 -17.93
CA THR A 40 -4.83 -1.10 -19.22
C THR A 40 -4.71 -2.61 -19.19
N GLN A 41 -4.21 -3.18 -18.09
CA GLN A 41 -3.98 -4.62 -17.97
C GLN A 41 -5.21 -5.33 -17.40
N LEU A 42 -5.75 -4.81 -16.30
CA LEU A 42 -6.93 -5.36 -15.65
C LEU A 42 -8.24 -4.89 -16.30
N LYS A 43 -8.20 -3.76 -17.03
CA LYS A 43 -9.34 -3.17 -17.74
C LYS A 43 -10.53 -2.87 -16.82
N LEU A 44 -10.24 -2.44 -15.60
CA LEU A 44 -11.25 -2.08 -14.60
C LEU A 44 -11.53 -0.58 -14.66
N SER A 45 -12.79 -0.19 -14.51
CA SER A 45 -13.13 1.20 -14.22
C SER A 45 -13.02 1.50 -12.72
N TRP A 46 -12.80 2.75 -12.35
CA TRP A 46 -12.53 3.12 -10.95
C TRP A 46 -13.72 2.92 -10.01
N ASP A 47 -14.94 2.90 -10.52
CA ASP A 47 -16.16 2.54 -9.77
C ASP A 47 -16.27 1.02 -9.49
N GLU A 48 -15.50 0.21 -10.20
CA GLU A 48 -15.36 -1.23 -9.97
C GLU A 48 -14.22 -1.56 -9.00
N VAL A 49 -13.40 -0.59 -8.59
CA VAL A 49 -12.18 -0.82 -7.82
C VAL A 49 -12.35 -0.48 -6.33
N VAL A 50 -11.92 -1.41 -5.48
CA VAL A 50 -11.70 -1.18 -4.05
C VAL A 50 -10.20 -1.32 -3.76
N LEU A 51 -9.56 -0.21 -3.38
CA LEU A 51 -8.16 -0.23 -2.99
C LEU A 51 -8.00 -0.63 -1.52
N VAL A 52 -7.07 -1.53 -1.26
CA VAL A 52 -6.71 -1.98 0.09
C VAL A 52 -5.21 -1.84 0.28
N SER A 53 -4.81 -1.28 1.42
CA SER A 53 -3.39 -1.13 1.74
C SER A 53 -3.18 -0.95 3.25
N GLY A 54 -1.92 -1.02 3.68
CA GLY A 54 -1.53 -0.76 5.06
C GLY A 54 -1.31 0.70 5.43
N GLY A 55 -1.54 1.61 4.48
CA GLY A 55 -1.41 3.06 4.68
C GLY A 55 0.00 3.57 4.99
N ALA A 56 1.03 2.72 5.03
CA ALA A 56 2.39 3.16 5.30
C ALA A 56 2.95 4.08 4.18
N ALA A 57 4.09 4.70 4.45
CA ALA A 57 4.80 5.48 3.44
C ALA A 57 5.20 4.64 2.22
N TRP A 58 5.46 5.33 1.09
CA TRP A 58 5.88 4.74 -0.18
C TRP A 58 4.83 3.82 -0.81
N SER A 59 5.06 2.50 -0.90
CA SER A 59 4.20 1.62 -1.68
C SER A 59 2.75 1.60 -1.19
N ASP A 60 2.55 1.52 0.12
CA ASP A 60 1.20 1.54 0.69
C ASP A 60 0.50 2.90 0.41
N HIS A 61 1.25 4.01 0.34
CA HIS A 61 0.72 5.36 0.06
C HIS A 61 0.26 5.55 -1.39
N VAL A 62 0.64 4.65 -2.30
CA VAL A 62 0.12 4.66 -3.68
C VAL A 62 -1.40 4.47 -3.69
N ALA A 63 -1.94 3.58 -2.84
CA ALA A 63 -3.38 3.37 -2.72
C ALA A 63 -4.10 4.65 -2.27
N VAL A 64 -3.50 5.39 -1.34
CA VAL A 64 -4.05 6.67 -0.85
C VAL A 64 -4.10 7.70 -1.96
N GLN A 65 -3.03 7.83 -2.75
CA GLN A 65 -3.00 8.78 -3.88
C GLN A 65 -4.03 8.43 -4.95
N LEU A 66 -4.14 7.16 -5.33
CA LEU A 66 -5.11 6.72 -6.33
C LEU A 66 -6.55 6.94 -5.88
N PHE A 67 -6.85 6.70 -4.60
CA PHE A 67 -8.15 7.02 -4.01
C PHE A 67 -8.50 8.51 -4.15
N LEU A 68 -7.58 9.38 -3.75
CA LEU A 68 -7.78 10.84 -3.83
C LEU A 68 -7.94 11.35 -5.27
N LEU A 69 -7.40 10.63 -6.26
CA LEU A 69 -7.47 11.01 -7.67
C LEU A 69 -8.73 10.52 -8.38
N HIS A 70 -9.29 9.37 -7.97
CA HIS A 70 -10.24 8.62 -8.79
C HIS A 70 -11.59 8.33 -8.13
N ASP A 71 -11.84 8.86 -6.92
CA ASP A 71 -13.11 8.68 -6.19
C ASP A 71 -13.55 7.20 -6.12
N CYS A 72 -12.58 6.31 -5.89
CA CYS A 72 -12.82 4.88 -5.67
C CYS A 72 -13.00 4.59 -4.18
N ARG A 73 -13.12 3.32 -3.76
CA ARG A 73 -13.17 2.98 -2.32
C ARG A 73 -11.79 2.67 -1.79
N LEU A 74 -11.44 3.15 -0.60
CA LEU A 74 -10.19 2.82 0.08
C LEU A 74 -10.47 2.26 1.47
N ASN A 75 -9.78 1.17 1.82
CA ASN A 75 -9.76 0.64 3.18
C ASN A 75 -8.32 0.68 3.74
N PRO A 76 -7.84 1.81 4.31
CA PRO A 76 -6.50 1.88 4.87
C PRO A 76 -6.49 1.36 6.30
N LYS A 77 -5.56 0.46 6.66
CA LYS A 77 -5.47 -0.09 8.03
C LYS A 77 -4.35 0.55 8.86
N PHE A 78 -4.68 1.25 9.94
CA PHE A 78 -3.71 1.88 10.85
C PHE A 78 -3.98 1.54 12.33
N PHE A 79 -2.93 1.21 13.07
CA PHE A 79 -2.91 1.28 14.54
C PHE A 79 -1.49 1.58 15.05
N ASP A 80 -1.35 2.67 15.83
CA ASP A 80 -0.14 3.12 16.53
C ASP A 80 -0.41 3.02 18.04
N THR A 81 0.41 2.30 18.80
CA THR A 81 0.23 2.10 20.25
C THR A 81 1.10 3.03 21.10
N GLY A 82 1.96 3.85 20.50
CA GLY A 82 2.82 4.80 21.23
C GLY A 82 4.04 4.24 22.01
N ALA A 83 4.27 2.92 22.07
CA ALA A 83 5.48 2.33 22.70
C ALA A 83 6.80 2.47 21.86
N SER A 84 7.96 2.02 22.35
CA SER A 84 9.26 2.25 21.67
C SER A 84 9.84 1.05 20.89
N ASP A 85 9.29 -0.15 21.07
CA ASP A 85 9.74 -1.37 20.40
C ASP A 85 8.83 -1.64 19.19
N TRP A 86 9.34 -1.83 17.96
CA TRP A 86 8.50 -2.07 16.77
C TRP A 86 7.61 -3.32 16.88
N ARG A 87 7.98 -4.28 17.75
CA ARG A 87 7.15 -5.45 18.07
C ARG A 87 5.96 -5.10 18.97
N ASN A 88 6.05 -3.99 19.70
CA ASN A 88 5.07 -3.51 20.69
C ASN A 88 4.49 -2.10 20.36
N ASN A 89 5.06 -1.39 19.38
CA ASN A 89 4.63 -0.15 18.76
C ASN A 89 5.13 0.04 17.31
N PRO A 90 4.38 -0.47 16.34
CA PRO A 90 4.68 -0.25 14.93
C PRO A 90 4.54 1.22 14.49
N GLY A 91 3.85 2.07 15.26
CA GLY A 91 3.46 3.39 14.79
C GLY A 91 4.54 4.46 14.88
N GLN A 92 5.45 4.43 15.88
CA GLN A 92 6.62 5.31 15.86
C GLN A 92 7.47 5.08 14.59
N SER A 93 7.64 3.82 14.20
CA SER A 93 8.35 3.46 12.97
C SER A 93 7.60 3.97 11.74
N ALA A 94 6.28 3.78 11.69
CA ALA A 94 5.45 4.30 10.60
C ALA A 94 5.56 5.83 10.47
N ASN A 95 5.43 6.58 11.57
CA ASN A 95 5.54 8.03 11.59
C ASN A 95 6.93 8.51 11.12
N ARG A 96 8.01 7.82 11.51
CA ARG A 96 9.35 8.11 11.00
C ARG A 96 9.44 7.92 9.49
N TYR A 97 8.83 6.87 8.94
CA TYR A 97 8.80 6.66 7.49
C TYR A 97 7.96 7.71 6.77
N HIS A 98 6.82 8.12 7.33
CA HIS A 98 6.00 9.22 6.79
C HIS A 98 6.75 10.55 6.79
N ALA A 99 7.47 10.87 7.87
CA ALA A 99 8.29 12.08 7.94
C ALA A 99 9.41 12.08 6.88
N LYS A 100 10.13 10.95 6.75
CA LYS A 100 11.17 10.81 5.72
C LYS A 100 10.58 10.89 4.31
N PHE A 101 9.46 10.21 4.06
CA PHE A 101 8.74 10.27 2.80
C PHE A 101 8.32 11.70 2.46
N GLN A 102 7.73 12.42 3.39
CA GLN A 102 7.37 13.83 3.21
C GLN A 102 8.58 14.70 2.90
N SER A 103 9.71 14.50 3.61
CA SER A 103 10.94 15.28 3.34
C SER A 103 11.53 15.05 1.94
N ILE A 104 11.35 13.85 1.37
CA ILE A 104 11.90 13.49 0.06
C ILE A 104 10.94 13.86 -1.07
N THR A 105 9.63 13.75 -0.82
CA THR A 105 8.63 13.81 -1.88
C THR A 105 7.78 15.08 -1.87
N GLY A 106 7.71 15.78 -0.73
CA GLY A 106 6.82 16.92 -0.50
C GLY A 106 5.37 16.53 -0.17
N TYR A 107 4.98 15.27 -0.32
CA TYR A 107 3.63 14.82 0.02
C TYR A 107 3.42 14.81 1.53
N LYS A 108 2.34 15.43 1.97
CA LYS A 108 1.92 15.44 3.38
C LYS A 108 1.13 14.17 3.67
N SER A 109 1.79 13.02 3.65
CA SER A 109 1.13 11.70 3.67
C SER A 109 0.08 11.50 4.76
N LEU A 110 0.30 12.02 5.98
CA LEU A 110 -0.72 11.94 7.05
C LEU A 110 -1.95 12.80 6.75
N ASN A 111 -1.78 13.97 6.11
CA ASN A 111 -2.88 14.80 5.65
C ASN A 111 -3.63 14.12 4.49
N ASP A 112 -2.92 13.45 3.58
CA ASP A 112 -3.54 12.70 2.49
C ASP A 112 -4.40 11.55 3.03
N ILE A 113 -3.91 10.82 4.03
CA ILE A 113 -4.68 9.76 4.71
C ILE A 113 -5.92 10.37 5.38
N GLN A 114 -5.76 11.49 6.10
CA GLN A 114 -6.89 12.18 6.73
C GLN A 114 -7.93 12.65 5.71
N ALA A 115 -7.49 13.20 4.57
CA ALA A 115 -8.35 13.59 3.46
C ALA A 115 -9.08 12.37 2.87
N ALA A 116 -8.39 11.23 2.73
CA ALA A 116 -9.00 10.01 2.24
C ALA A 116 -10.12 9.53 3.17
N VAL A 117 -9.89 9.55 4.49
CA VAL A 117 -10.91 9.22 5.49
C VAL A 117 -12.09 10.17 5.42
N TYR A 118 -11.84 11.48 5.28
CA TYR A 118 -12.89 12.48 5.14
C TYR A 118 -13.78 12.24 3.90
N LEU A 119 -13.18 11.76 2.81
CA LEU A 119 -13.88 11.41 1.57
C LEU A 119 -14.53 10.00 1.61
N GLY A 120 -14.46 9.28 2.72
CA GLY A 120 -15.15 8.01 2.92
C GLY A 120 -14.27 6.76 2.93
N ALA A 121 -12.94 6.90 2.97
CA ALA A 121 -12.06 5.76 3.19
C ALA A 121 -12.31 5.13 4.58
N THR A 122 -12.40 3.81 4.64
CA THR A 122 -12.74 3.06 5.87
C THR A 122 -11.49 2.56 6.57
N ILE A 123 -11.24 2.95 7.82
CA ILE A 123 -10.12 2.41 8.59
C ILE A 123 -10.51 1.14 9.34
N ASP A 124 -9.78 0.04 9.12
CA ASP A 124 -9.87 -1.17 9.94
C ASP A 124 -8.64 -1.33 10.84
N SER A 125 -8.85 -1.17 12.15
CA SER A 125 -7.83 -1.29 13.20
C SER A 125 -7.89 -2.59 14.00
N SER A 126 -8.63 -3.61 13.54
CA SER A 126 -8.82 -4.88 14.27
C SER A 126 -7.60 -5.80 14.25
N HIS A 127 -6.61 -5.52 13.39
CA HIS A 127 -5.43 -6.35 13.17
C HIS A 127 -4.18 -5.76 13.86
N ARG A 128 -3.49 -6.56 14.66
CA ARG A 128 -2.29 -6.14 15.40
C ARG A 128 -1.00 -6.36 14.60
N GLY A 129 -0.18 -5.32 14.51
CA GLY A 129 1.17 -5.38 13.91
C GLY A 129 1.19 -5.48 12.39
N PHE A 130 2.37 -5.32 11.80
CA PHE A 130 2.54 -5.32 10.34
C PHE A 130 2.16 -6.65 9.69
N HIS A 131 2.49 -7.80 10.30
CA HIS A 131 2.18 -9.12 9.72
C HIS A 131 0.68 -9.47 9.76
N GLY A 132 0.00 -9.17 10.87
CA GLY A 132 -1.45 -9.38 10.97
C GLY A 132 -2.19 -8.51 9.97
N ARG A 133 -1.79 -7.23 9.85
CA ARG A 133 -2.28 -6.31 8.82
C ARG A 133 -2.04 -6.85 7.40
N ASN A 134 -0.82 -7.28 7.11
CA ASN A 134 -0.44 -7.77 5.78
C ASN A 134 -1.21 -9.03 5.39
N THR A 135 -1.35 -9.96 6.33
CA THR A 135 -2.15 -11.18 6.14
C THR A 135 -3.59 -10.83 5.78
N ALA A 136 -4.18 -9.85 6.47
CA ALA A 136 -5.53 -9.39 6.15
C ALA A 136 -5.61 -8.74 4.75
N ILE A 137 -4.60 -7.99 4.32
CA ILE A 137 -4.58 -7.45 2.94
C ILE A 137 -4.58 -8.60 1.94
N ALA A 138 -3.68 -9.57 2.11
CA ALA A 138 -3.56 -10.71 1.20
C ALA A 138 -4.84 -11.55 1.11
N GLN A 139 -5.53 -11.76 2.23
CA GLN A 139 -6.75 -12.56 2.30
C GLN A 139 -8.00 -11.84 1.77
N ASN A 140 -8.00 -10.51 1.74
CA ASN A 140 -9.15 -9.71 1.32
C ASN A 140 -8.92 -9.03 -0.04
N SER A 141 -7.88 -9.41 -0.79
CA SER A 141 -7.58 -8.85 -2.10
C SER A 141 -7.79 -9.90 -3.19
N ASP A 142 -8.50 -9.53 -4.24
CA ASP A 142 -8.63 -10.33 -5.46
C ASP A 142 -7.37 -10.20 -6.34
N ILE A 143 -6.66 -9.08 -6.21
CA ILE A 143 -5.44 -8.80 -6.98
C ILE A 143 -4.44 -8.11 -6.05
N LEU A 144 -3.16 -8.47 -6.17
CA LEU A 144 -2.08 -7.83 -5.43
C LEU A 144 -1.08 -7.15 -6.38
N ILE A 145 -0.85 -5.86 -6.18
CA ILE A 145 0.24 -5.10 -6.80
C ILE A 145 1.32 -4.90 -5.74
N ALA A 146 2.48 -5.52 -5.96
CA ALA A 146 3.62 -5.46 -5.05
C ALA A 146 4.77 -4.65 -5.66
N PHE A 147 5.11 -3.54 -5.01
CA PHE A 147 6.28 -2.75 -5.41
C PHE A 147 7.55 -3.25 -4.71
N SER A 148 8.49 -3.76 -5.49
CA SER A 148 9.71 -4.40 -4.96
C SER A 148 10.88 -4.34 -5.93
N TRP A 149 12.09 -4.14 -5.41
CA TRP A 149 13.35 -4.01 -6.17
C TRP A 149 13.99 -5.33 -6.62
N ASN A 150 13.25 -6.44 -6.57
CA ASN A 150 13.81 -7.73 -6.99
C ASN A 150 13.77 -7.85 -8.50
N VAL A 151 14.75 -8.53 -9.08
CA VAL A 151 14.74 -8.84 -10.51
C VAL A 151 13.86 -10.08 -10.71
N GLY A 152 12.72 -9.92 -11.37
CA GLY A 152 11.78 -11.01 -11.69
C GLY A 152 10.34 -10.71 -11.26
N ASN A 153 9.47 -11.73 -11.35
CA ASN A 153 8.04 -11.60 -11.04
C ASN A 153 7.69 -11.91 -9.57
N VAL A 154 8.67 -11.86 -8.67
CA VAL A 154 8.51 -12.20 -7.24
C VAL A 154 9.17 -11.12 -6.39
N PRO A 155 8.52 -10.61 -5.33
CA PRO A 155 9.12 -9.62 -4.43
C PRO A 155 10.45 -10.07 -3.82
N ALA A 156 11.25 -9.09 -3.36
CA ALA A 156 12.45 -9.34 -2.58
C ALA A 156 12.05 -9.89 -1.20
N ASP A 157 12.98 -10.60 -0.57
CA ASP A 157 12.79 -11.17 0.76
C ASP A 157 12.33 -10.12 1.80
N GLY A 158 11.44 -10.53 2.70
CA GLY A 158 10.86 -9.69 3.74
C GLY A 158 9.32 -9.64 3.74
N GLY A 159 8.76 -8.60 4.38
CA GLY A 159 7.32 -8.51 4.61
C GLY A 159 6.45 -8.44 3.35
N THR A 160 6.99 -7.96 2.23
CA THR A 160 6.29 -7.94 0.94
C THR A 160 6.13 -9.35 0.38
N LEU A 161 7.21 -10.16 0.40
CA LEU A 161 7.17 -11.56 -0.03
C LEU A 161 6.25 -12.40 0.87
N ASP A 162 6.35 -12.25 2.19
CA ASP A 162 5.46 -12.91 3.17
C ASP A 162 3.97 -12.61 2.89
N THR A 163 3.66 -11.39 2.45
CA THR A 163 2.27 -11.02 2.09
C THR A 163 1.85 -11.65 0.77
N TRP A 164 2.75 -11.62 -0.21
CA TRP A 164 2.54 -12.17 -1.55
C TRP A 164 2.26 -13.67 -1.55
N GLU A 165 2.99 -14.43 -0.73
CA GLU A 165 2.82 -15.88 -0.61
C GLU A 165 1.51 -16.29 0.09
N LYS A 166 0.88 -15.37 0.82
CA LYS A 166 -0.40 -15.61 1.54
C LYS A 166 -1.64 -15.31 0.71
N VAL A 167 -1.45 -14.82 -0.51
CA VAL A 167 -2.56 -14.52 -1.43
C VAL A 167 -3.22 -15.83 -1.87
N SER A 168 -4.54 -15.85 -1.90
CA SER A 168 -5.30 -17.04 -2.33
C SER A 168 -5.02 -17.38 -3.80
N ILE A 169 -5.10 -18.66 -4.17
CA ILE A 169 -4.79 -19.20 -5.52
C ILE A 169 -5.59 -18.50 -6.65
N PHE A 170 -6.70 -17.82 -6.33
CA PHE A 170 -7.51 -17.10 -7.30
C PHE A 170 -7.06 -15.66 -7.58
N ALA A 171 -6.08 -15.15 -6.85
CA ALA A 171 -5.68 -13.76 -6.96
C ALA A 171 -4.49 -13.55 -7.91
N GLN A 172 -4.58 -12.52 -8.75
CA GLN A 172 -3.54 -12.16 -9.71
C GLN A 172 -2.50 -11.27 -9.04
N ASN A 173 -1.23 -11.54 -9.33
CA ASN A 173 -0.11 -11.01 -8.57
C ASN A 173 0.89 -10.35 -9.53
N THR A 174 1.21 -9.06 -9.32
CA THR A 174 2.17 -8.31 -10.16
C THR A 174 3.28 -7.66 -9.31
N CYS A 175 4.54 -7.93 -9.65
CA CYS A 175 5.71 -7.32 -9.03
C CYS A 175 6.27 -6.20 -9.94
N VAL A 176 6.57 -5.03 -9.37
CA VAL A 176 6.97 -3.83 -10.12
C VAL A 176 8.02 -3.02 -9.36
N MET A 177 9.21 -2.79 -9.94
CA MET A 177 10.12 -1.64 -9.75
C MET A 177 11.44 -1.83 -10.50
#